data_AF-A0A936B0Q1-F1
#
_entry.id   AF-A0A936B0Q1-F1
#
_cell.length_a   1.000
_cell.length_b   1.000
_cell.length_c   1.000
_cell.angle_alpha   90.00
_cell.angle_beta   90.00
_cell.angle_gamma   90.00
#
_symmetry.space_group_name_H-M   'P 1'
#
loop_
_entity.id
_entity.type
_entity.pdbx_description
1 polymer ?
#
loop_
_entity_poly.entity_id
_entity_poly.type
_entity_poly.pdbx_seq_one_letter_code
_entity_poly.pdbx_strand_id
1 'polypeptide(L)' 'MNYHAYLVRLWREHEQAPWRAELVVPHTHERHLFASTEQLYRFVEETLGQPTVEPVSLSASQPVS' A
#
# COMPACT_ATOMS: atom_id res chain seq x y z
N MET A 1 -2.60 16.46 11.06
CA MET A 1 -3.09 15.19 10.48
C MET A 1 -2.45 15.06 9.12
N ASN A 2 -1.42 14.23 8.99
CA ASN A 2 -0.79 13.98 7.69
C ASN A 2 -1.33 12.65 7.18
N TYR A 3 -2.07 12.69 6.09
CA TYR A 3 -2.54 11.49 5.39
C TYR A 3 -2.09 11.60 3.94
N HIS A 4 -1.77 10.45 3.34
CA HIS A 4 -1.50 10.35 1.91
C HIS A 4 -2.68 9.61 1.29
N ALA A 5 -3.28 10.18 0.25
CA ALA A 5 -4.39 9.58 -0.47
C ALA A 5 -3.96 9.30 -1.92
N TYR A 6 -4.23 8.08 -2.38
CA TYR A 6 -3.91 7.63 -3.73
C TYR A 6 -5.09 6.89 -4.34
N LEU A 7 -5.29 7.05 -5.65
CA LEU A 7 -6.06 6.11 -6.45
C LEU A 7 -5.11 5.01 -6.95
N VAL A 8 -5.40 3.75 -6.60
CA VAL A 8 -4.63 2.59 -7.06
C VAL A 8 -5.32 1.97 -8.27
N ARG A 9 -4.54 1.71 -9.33
CA ARG A 9 -4.99 0.90 -10.47
C ARG A 9 -4.08 -0.30 -10.62
N LEU A 10 -4.67 -1.47 -10.77
CA LEU A 10 -3.96 -2.74 -11.00
C LEU A 10 -4.46 -3.34 -12.31
N TRP A 11 -3.55 -3.79 -13.16
CA TRP A 11 -3.92 -4.45 -14.41
C TRP A 11 -2.84 -5.43 -14.86
N ARG A 12 -3.22 -6.34 -15.74
CA ARG A 12 -2.31 -7.22 -16.48
C ARG A 12 -2.83 -7.32 -17.91
N GLU A 13 -1.93 -7.45 -18.87
CA GLU A 13 -2.30 -7.45 -20.30
C GLU A 13 -3.00 -8.76 -20.71
N HIS A 14 -2.63 -9.87 -20.07
CA HIS A 14 -3.22 -11.20 -20.23
C HIS A 14 -2.97 -12.03 -18.96
N GLU A 15 -3.51 -13.24 -18.87
CA GLU A 15 -3.50 -14.03 -17.63
C GLU A 15 -2.10 -14.39 -17.12
N GLN A 16 -1.15 -14.58 -18.04
CA GLN A 16 0.23 -14.96 -17.74
C GLN A 16 1.16 -13.74 -17.61
N ALA A 17 0.67 -12.53 -17.93
CA ALA A 17 1.45 -11.31 -17.80
C ALA A 17 1.63 -10.93 -16.32
N PRO A 18 2.76 -10.30 -15.96
CA PRO A 18 2.92 -9.73 -14.63
C PRO A 18 1.87 -8.64 -14.38
N TRP A 19 1.49 -8.51 -13.11
CA TRP A 19 0.65 -7.40 -12.67
C TRP A 19 1.44 -6.09 -12.69
N ARG A 20 0.84 -5.07 -13.29
CA ARG A 20 1.30 -3.69 -13.28
C ARG A 20 0.44 -2.88 -12.30
N ALA A 21 1.01 -1.80 -11.79
CA ALA A 21 0.30 -0.89 -10.91
C ALA A 21 0.53 0.58 -11.28
N GLU A 22 -0.45 1.43 -11.00
CA GLU A 22 -0.36 2.89 -11.07
C GLU A 22 -0.92 3.47 -9.77
N LEU A 23 -0.18 4.42 -9.20
CA LEU A 23 -0.69 5.32 -8.16
C LEU A 23 -0.92 6.69 -8.76
N VAL A 24 -2.11 7.23 -8.54
CA VAL A 24 -2.44 8.61 -8.91
C VAL A 24 -2.72 9.42 -7.65
N VAL A 25 -2.02 10.54 -7.48
CA VAL A 25 -2.29 11.49 -6.40
C VAL A 25 -3.50 12.35 -6.80
N PRO A 26 -4.64 12.29 -6.09
CA PRO A 26 -5.88 12.92 -6.52
C PRO A 26 -5.79 14.45 -6.67
N HIS A 27 -4.92 15.09 -5.88
CA HIS A 27 -4.85 16.55 -5.81
C HIS A 27 -3.83 17.16 -6.78
N THR A 28 -2.79 16.41 -7.14
CA THR A 28 -1.72 16.89 -8.03
C THR A 28 -1.74 16.23 -9.40
N HIS A 29 -2.52 15.15 -9.57
CA HIS A 29 -2.53 14.31 -10.76
C HIS A 29 -1.15 13.69 -11.09
N GLU A 30 -0.24 13.69 -10.12
CA GLU A 30 1.03 12.98 -10.20
C GLU A 30 0.78 11.47 -10.30
N ARG A 31 1.60 10.81 -11.11
CA ARG A 31 1.44 9.39 -11.45
C ARG A 31 2.73 8.64 -11.23
N HIS A 32 2.66 7.53 -10.52
CA HIS A 32 3.74 6.58 -10.34
C HIS A 32 3.35 5.25 -10.97
N LEU A 33 4.15 4.77 -11.92
CA LEU A 33 3.93 3.50 -12.63
C LEU A 33 4.91 2.45 -12.11
N PHE A 34 4.39 1.25 -11.88
CA PHE A 34 5.14 0.12 -11.33
C PHE A 34 4.99 -1.10 -12.24
N ALA A 35 6.11 -1.76 -12.50
CA ALA A 35 6.16 -2.98 -13.30
C ALA A 35 5.81 -4.24 -12.51
N SER A 36 5.75 -4.14 -11.18
CA SER A 36 5.34 -5.21 -10.29
C SER A 36 4.71 -4.67 -8.99
N THR A 37 4.00 -5.53 -8.27
CA THR A 37 3.40 -5.21 -6.98
C THR A 37 4.44 -4.92 -5.89
N GLU A 38 5.60 -5.56 -5.95
CA GLU A 38 6.69 -5.36 -4.97
C GLU A 38 7.28 -3.96 -5.07
N GLN A 39 7.37 -3.41 -6.28
CA GLN A 39 7.82 -2.03 -6.48
C GLN A 39 6.82 -1.03 -5.89
N LEU A 40 5.51 -1.30 -6.05
CA LEU A 40 4.46 -0.50 -5.44
C LEU A 40 4.58 -0.50 -3.91
N TYR A 41 4.71 -1.69 -3.29
CA TYR A 41 4.82 -1.78 -1.82
C TYR A 41 6.04 -1.04 -1.29
N ARG A 42 7.20 -1.24 -1.92
CA ARG A 42 8.43 -0.54 -1.54
C ARG A 42 8.26 0.98 -1.58
N PHE A 43 7.65 1.50 -2.65
CA PHE A 43 7.38 2.94 -2.76
C PHE A 43 6.51 3.46 -1.61
N VAL A 44 5.46 2.73 -1.24
CA VAL A 44 4.57 3.13 -0.13
C VAL A 44 5.31 3.08 1.21
N GLU A 45 6.12 2.06 1.46
CA GLU A 45 6.94 1.93 2.67
C GLU A 45 7.98 3.06 2.80
N GLU A 46 8.66 3.41 1.71
CA GLU A 46 9.62 4.51 1.66
C GLU A 46 8.93 5.87 1.87
N THR A 47 7.73 6.06 1.29
CA THR A 47 6.99 7.34 1.36
C THR A 47 6.38 7.59 2.73
N LEU A 48 5.81 6.57 3.35
CA LEU A 48 5.16 6.69 4.66
C LEU A 48 6.14 6.61 5.83
N GLY A 49 7.40 6.25 5.54
CA GLY A 49 8.35 5.77 6.54
C GLY A 49 8.00 4.36 6.99
N GLN A 50 9.00 3.59 7.44
CA GLN A 50 8.71 2.27 8.00
C GLN A 50 7.72 2.44 9.15
N PRO A 51 6.62 1.67 9.19
CA PRO A 51 5.78 1.67 10.37
C PRO A 51 6.69 1.31 11.54
N THR A 52 6.71 2.16 12.58
CA THR A 52 7.02 1.67 13.92
C THR A 52 5.93 0.68 14.23
N VAL A 53 6.14 -0.58 13.87
CA VAL A 53 5.26 -1.67 14.24
C VAL A 53 5.48 -1.83 15.74
N GLU A 54 4.74 -1.06 16.54
CA GLU A 54 4.50 -1.49 17.91
C GLU A 54 3.80 -2.85 17.78
N PRO A 55 4.38 -3.93 18.33
CA PRO A 55 3.73 -5.22 18.27
C PRO A 55 2.38 -5.07 18.94
N VAL A 56 1.31 -5.16 18.14
CA VAL A 56 -0.06 -5.26 18.65
C VAL A 56 -0.09 -6.54 19.48
N SER A 57 0.08 -6.37 20.79
CA SER A 57 -0.18 -7.42 21.76
C SER A 57 -1.69 -7.58 21.76
N LEU A 58 -2.17 -8.51 20.93
CA LEU A 58 -3.53 -9.03 21.01
C LEU A 58 -3.66 -9.74 22.36
N SER A 59 -3.94 -8.99 23.42
CA SER A 59 -4.27 -9.56 24.72
C SER A 59 -5.59 -10.29 24.56
N ALA A 60 -5.50 -11.62 24.51
CA ALA A 60 -6.65 -12.50 24.44
C ALA A 60 -7.61 -12.15 25.60
N SER A 61 -8.85 -11.86 25.26
CA SER A 61 -9.91 -11.47 26.20
C SER A 61 -10.00 -12.45 27.37
N GLN A 62 -9.94 -11.94 28.61
CA GLN A 62 -10.26 -12.74 29.78
C GLN A 62 -11.75 -13.07 29.80
N PRO A 63 -12.15 -14.30 30.18
CA PRO A 63 -13.56 -14.63 30.38
C PRO A 63 -14.08 -13.92 31.65
N VAL A 64 -15.28 -13.37 31.54
CA VAL A 64 -16.05 -12.85 32.69
C VAL A 64 -16.53 -14.03 33.54
N SER A 65 -16.30 -13.97 34.86
CA SER A 65 -16.94 -14.82 35.87
C SER A 65 -18.00 -14.01 36.60
#